data_AF-A0A392Q692-F1
#
_entry.id   AF-A0A392Q692-F1
#
_cell.length_a   1.000
_cell.length_b   1.000
_cell.length_c   1.000
_cell.angle_alpha   90.00
_cell.angle_beta   90.00
_cell.angle_gamma   90.00
#
_symmetry.space_group_name_H-M   'P 1'
#
loop_
_entity.id
_entity.type
_entity.pdbx_description
1 polymer ?
#
loop_
_entity_poly.entity_id
_entity_poly.type
_entity_poly.pdbx_seq_one_letter_code
_entity_poly.pdbx_strand_id
1 'polypeptide(L)'
;EQTLPLLPSFKQITSTDYKATLASLDFLHKADEVANEVNLWVERKTNDLIKELLPPRSVDSKTCLVFANALYFKGEWDSKFDVSKTKDYDFHLLDGSSVKVPFMISNKRQLVDDFNGFKVLHLPYKTVYYTPTFVFLEGK
;
A
#
# COMPACT_ATOMS: atom_id res chain seq x y z
N GLU A 1 27.26 -7.48 23.22
CA GLU A 1 26.11 -7.83 22.37
C GLU A 1 24.93 -8.16 23.25
N GLN A 2 23.85 -7.38 23.19
CA GLN A 2 22.59 -7.73 23.87
C GLN A 2 21.63 -8.24 22.78
N THR A 3 21.86 -9.48 22.35
CA THR A 3 20.92 -10.18 21.48
C THR A 3 19.69 -10.54 22.31
N LEU A 4 18.51 -10.08 21.92
CA LEU A 4 17.25 -10.53 22.52
C LEU A 4 16.90 -11.90 21.91
N PRO A 5 17.05 -13.02 22.64
CA PRO A 5 16.76 -14.32 22.07
C PRO A 5 15.25 -14.45 21.86
N LEU A 6 14.84 -14.57 20.60
CA LEU A 6 13.44 -14.88 20.26
C LEU A 6 13.12 -16.32 20.66
N LEU A 7 11.94 -16.52 21.25
CA LEU A 7 11.44 -17.85 21.63
C LEU A 7 11.37 -18.78 20.42
N PRO A 8 11.76 -20.06 20.54
CA PRO A 8 11.68 -21.02 19.43
C PRO A 8 10.28 -21.12 18.80
N SER A 9 9.24 -21.12 19.64
CA SER A 9 7.84 -21.15 19.19
C SER A 9 7.46 -19.93 18.37
N PHE A 10 7.92 -18.74 18.76
CA PHE A 10 7.72 -17.52 18.00
C PHE A 10 8.39 -17.61 16.63
N LYS A 11 9.64 -18.05 16.58
CA LYS A 11 10.37 -18.23 15.31
C LYS A 11 9.64 -19.18 14.37
N GLN A 12 9.13 -20.29 14.91
CA GLN A 12 8.36 -21.28 14.16
C GLN A 12 7.11 -20.67 13.54
N ILE A 13 6.23 -20.07 14.35
CA ILE A 13 4.95 -19.48 13.88
C ILE A 13 5.20 -18.40 12.81
N THR A 14 6.16 -17.50 13.06
CA THR A 14 6.45 -16.43 12.09
C THR A 14 6.94 -16.97 10.75
N SER A 15 7.68 -18.08 10.76
CA SER A 15 8.20 -18.70 9.54
C SER A 15 7.15 -19.55 8.83
N THR A 16 6.36 -20.34 9.55
CA THR A 16 5.41 -21.29 8.95
C THR A 16 4.12 -20.62 8.51
N ASP A 17 3.52 -19.83 9.39
CA ASP A 17 2.13 -19.37 9.23
C ASP A 17 2.11 -18.02 8.51
N TYR A 18 3.04 -17.14 8.89
CA TYR A 18 3.16 -15.79 8.32
C TYR A 18 4.15 -15.73 7.15
N LYS A 19 4.95 -16.79 6.93
CA LYS A 19 6.03 -16.80 5.92
C LYS A 19 6.95 -15.59 6.02
N ALA A 20 7.14 -15.09 7.25
CA ALA A 20 7.94 -13.91 7.53
C ALA A 20 9.42 -14.28 7.58
N THR A 21 10.26 -13.33 7.12
CA THR A 21 11.71 -13.44 7.27
C THR A 21 12.12 -12.91 8.63
N LEU A 22 12.98 -13.63 9.34
CA LEU A 22 13.59 -13.19 10.59
C LEU A 22 15.06 -12.85 10.34
N ALA A 23 15.47 -11.67 10.80
CA ALA A 23 16.86 -11.20 10.74
C ALA A 23 17.29 -10.69 12.13
N SER A 24 18.55 -10.93 12.49
CA SER A 24 19.16 -10.38 13.70
C SER A 24 20.06 -9.23 13.29
N LEU A 25 19.74 -8.02 13.72
CA LEU A 25 20.36 -6.77 13.27
C LEU A 25 20.85 -5.95 14.46
N ASP A 26 21.93 -5.18 14.27
CA ASP A 26 22.57 -4.40 15.34
C ASP A 26 22.03 -2.97 15.38
N PHE A 27 20.93 -2.76 16.10
CA PHE A 27 20.40 -1.42 16.32
C PHE A 27 21.29 -0.57 17.22
N LEU A 28 21.98 -1.17 18.20
CA LEU A 28 22.74 -0.46 19.23
C LEU A 28 23.88 0.37 18.63
N HIS A 29 24.60 -0.20 17.66
CA HIS A 29 25.76 0.44 17.03
C HIS A 29 25.50 0.88 15.59
N LYS A 30 24.50 0.31 14.91
CA LYS A 30 24.32 0.44 13.45
C LYS A 30 22.88 0.76 13.04
N ALA A 31 22.11 1.46 13.87
CA ALA A 31 20.69 1.78 13.60
C ALA A 31 20.42 2.30 12.17
N ASP A 32 21.23 3.24 11.68
CA ASP A 32 21.07 3.79 10.32
C ASP A 32 21.34 2.74 9.22
N GLU A 33 22.33 1.87 9.41
CA GLU A 33 22.62 0.76 8.48
C GLU A 33 21.48 -0.26 8.48
N VAL A 34 20.91 -0.53 9.66
CA VAL A 34 19.75 -1.42 9.80
C VAL A 34 18.53 -0.86 9.09
N ALA A 35 18.26 0.43 9.21
CA ALA A 35 17.18 1.09 8.47
C ALA A 35 17.35 0.91 6.94
N ASN A 36 18.57 1.11 6.45
CA ASN A 36 18.91 0.92 5.04
C ASN A 36 18.74 -0.54 4.59
N GLU A 37 19.15 -1.52 5.41
CA GLU A 37 18.98 -2.94 5.09
C GLU A 37 17.51 -3.33 4.98
N VAL A 38 16.67 -2.87 5.90
CA VAL A 38 15.22 -3.10 5.85
C VAL A 38 14.61 -2.44 4.62
N ASN A 39 14.97 -1.19 4.31
CA ASN A 39 14.49 -0.48 3.12
C ASN A 39 14.87 -1.20 1.81
N LEU A 40 16.12 -1.64 1.68
CA LEU A 40 16.58 -2.43 0.53
C LEU A 40 15.85 -3.77 0.42
N TRP A 41 15.54 -4.42 1.55
CA TRP A 41 14.75 -5.64 1.55
C TRP A 41 13.32 -5.37 1.06
N VAL A 42 12.67 -4.31 1.54
CA VAL A 42 11.32 -3.90 1.09
C VAL A 42 11.31 -3.56 -0.39
N GLU A 43 12.30 -2.79 -0.84
CA GLU A 43 12.45 -2.39 -2.24
C GLU A 43 12.48 -3.63 -3.15
N ARG A 44 13.36 -4.60 -2.83
CA ARG A 44 13.44 -5.87 -3.56
C ARG A 44 12.16 -6.69 -3.50
N LYS A 45 11.49 -6.75 -2.34
CA LYS A 45 10.23 -7.51 -2.16
C LYS A 45 9.04 -6.87 -2.88
N THR A 46 9.13 -5.58 -3.18
CA THR A 46 8.06 -4.83 -3.83
C THR A 46 8.38 -4.48 -5.28
N ASN A 47 9.42 -5.07 -5.88
CA ASN A 47 9.89 -4.76 -7.23
C ASN A 47 10.15 -3.25 -7.42
N ASP A 48 10.88 -2.67 -6.49
CA ASP A 48 11.35 -1.28 -6.47
C ASP A 48 10.25 -0.21 -6.34
N LEU A 49 9.03 -0.62 -5.95
CA LEU A 49 7.86 0.25 -5.83
C LEU A 49 7.75 0.93 -4.47
N ILE A 50 8.23 0.30 -3.40
CA ILE A 50 8.34 0.89 -2.07
C ILE A 50 9.82 0.95 -1.71
N LYS A 51 10.40 2.14 -1.77
CA LYS A 51 11.85 2.34 -1.57
C LYS A 51 12.23 2.69 -0.14
N GLU A 52 11.33 3.33 0.59
CA GLU A 52 11.56 3.79 1.95
C GLU A 52 10.36 3.38 2.81
N LEU A 53 10.55 2.34 3.63
CA LEU A 53 9.58 1.93 4.65
C LEU A 53 9.93 2.54 6.02
N LEU A 54 11.23 2.57 6.34
CA LEU A 54 11.80 3.18 7.53
C LEU A 54 12.46 4.51 7.14
N PRO A 55 11.82 5.66 7.45
CA PRO A 55 12.42 6.96 7.21
C PRO A 55 13.71 7.15 8.02
N PRO A 56 14.58 8.11 7.64
CA PRO A 56 15.76 8.44 8.42
C PRO A 56 15.42 8.69 9.89
N ARG A 57 16.22 8.11 10.80
CA ARG A 57 16.05 8.20 12.27
C ARG A 57 14.75 7.62 12.82
N SER A 58 14.00 6.81 12.07
CA SER A 58 12.82 6.10 12.60
C SER A 58 13.17 4.94 13.55
N VAL A 59 14.43 4.52 13.53
CA VAL A 59 15.02 3.54 14.46
C VAL A 59 16.29 4.13 15.06
N ASP A 60 16.64 3.68 16.26
CA ASP A 60 17.77 4.17 17.04
C ASP A 60 18.42 3.06 17.87
N SER A 61 19.42 3.41 18.68
CA SER A 61 20.13 2.47 19.55
C SER A 61 19.30 1.85 20.67
N LYS A 62 18.07 2.36 20.91
CA LYS A 62 17.11 1.81 21.86
C LYS A 62 16.09 0.89 21.19
N THR A 63 16.15 0.76 19.86
CA THR A 63 15.26 -0.11 19.10
C THR A 63 15.61 -1.57 19.34
N CYS A 64 14.64 -2.33 19.86
CA CYS A 64 14.83 -3.73 20.23
C CYS A 64 14.32 -4.71 19.16
N LEU A 65 13.25 -4.34 18.44
CA LEU A 65 12.56 -5.19 17.48
C LEU A 65 11.78 -4.33 16.48
N VAL A 66 11.81 -4.71 15.20
CA VAL A 66 11.02 -4.07 14.13
C VAL A 66 10.17 -5.13 13.44
N PHE A 67 8.88 -4.82 13.25
CA PHE A 67 8.01 -5.56 12.35
C PHE A 67 7.82 -4.74 11.07
N ALA A 68 8.35 -5.25 9.96
CA ALA A 68 8.21 -4.61 8.66
C ALA A 68 7.20 -5.39 7.81
N ASN A 69 6.22 -4.67 7.24
CA ASN A 69 5.28 -5.22 6.27
C ASN A 69 5.16 -4.24 5.11
N ALA A 70 5.18 -4.77 3.89
CA ALA A 70 4.95 -4.02 2.67
C ALA A 70 4.09 -4.85 1.73
N LEU A 71 3.06 -4.24 1.18
CA LEU A 71 2.14 -4.86 0.24
C LEU A 71 2.01 -3.97 -0.99
N TYR A 72 2.24 -4.56 -2.16
CA TYR A 72 1.97 -3.92 -3.44
C TYR A 72 0.93 -4.73 -4.21
N PHE A 73 -0.01 -4.03 -4.83
CA PHE A 73 -1.04 -4.63 -5.65
C PHE A 73 -1.12 -3.91 -7.00
N LYS A 74 -1.11 -4.69 -8.09
CA LYS A 74 -1.36 -4.23 -9.45
C LYS A 74 -2.39 -5.13 -10.11
N GLY A 75 -3.57 -4.60 -10.35
CA GLY A 75 -4.65 -5.31 -11.04
C GLY A 75 -4.90 -4.73 -12.43
N GLU A 76 -5.22 -5.60 -13.39
CA GLU A 76 -5.77 -5.20 -14.69
C GLU A 76 -7.30 -5.13 -14.56
N TRP A 77 -7.90 -4.00 -14.91
CA TRP A 77 -9.37 -3.87 -14.94
C TRP A 77 -9.98 -4.93 -15.85
N ASP A 78 -11.08 -5.55 -15.41
CA ASP A 78 -11.85 -6.48 -16.24
C ASP A 78 -12.35 -5.77 -17.51
N SER A 79 -12.91 -4.57 -17.32
CA SER A 79 -13.28 -3.67 -18.40
C SER A 79 -12.33 -2.47 -18.43
N LYS A 80 -11.34 -2.51 -19.33
CA LYS A 80 -10.38 -1.42 -19.52
C LYS A 80 -11.03 -0.12 -19.96
N PHE A 81 -10.45 0.98 -19.48
CA PHE A 81 -10.69 2.34 -19.97
C PHE A 81 -9.93 2.57 -21.28
N ASP A 82 -10.56 3.34 -22.16
CA ASP A 82 -9.91 3.81 -23.39
C ASP A 82 -9.07 5.04 -23.07
N VAL A 83 -7.75 4.91 -23.16
CA VAL A 83 -6.80 5.97 -22.80
C VAL A 83 -7.05 7.24 -23.62
N SER A 84 -7.52 7.12 -24.87
CA SER A 84 -7.81 8.28 -25.73
C SER A 84 -8.97 9.15 -25.24
N LYS A 85 -9.80 8.61 -24.34
CA LYS A 85 -10.93 9.33 -23.73
C LYS A 85 -10.56 10.01 -22.41
N THR A 86 -9.35 9.76 -21.91
CA THR A 86 -8.84 10.42 -20.70
C THR A 86 -8.64 11.90 -20.99
N LYS A 87 -9.23 12.76 -20.16
CA LYS A 87 -9.15 14.22 -20.31
C LYS A 87 -9.08 14.88 -18.94
N ASP A 88 -8.52 16.08 -18.91
CA ASP A 88 -8.40 16.85 -17.68
C ASP A 88 -9.75 17.46 -17.27
N TYR A 89 -10.18 17.19 -16.04
CA TYR A 89 -11.33 17.84 -15.40
C TYR A 89 -10.93 18.38 -14.04
N ASP A 90 -11.77 19.26 -13.49
CA ASP A 90 -11.58 19.80 -12.16
C ASP A 90 -11.86 18.72 -11.11
N PHE A 91 -10.89 18.49 -10.23
CA PHE A 91 -11.07 17.75 -8.99
C PHE A 91 -11.13 18.75 -7.84
N HIS A 92 -12.25 18.74 -7.10
CA HIS A 92 -12.50 19.66 -6.00
C HIS A 92 -11.83 19.15 -4.72
N LEU A 93 -10.94 19.95 -4.16
CA LEU A 93 -10.23 19.67 -2.91
C LEU A 93 -11.10 20.03 -1.69
N LEU A 94 -10.75 19.46 -0.53
CA LEU A 94 -11.48 19.70 0.72
C LEU A 94 -11.43 21.15 1.20
N ASP A 95 -10.44 21.93 0.75
CA ASP A 95 -10.30 23.35 1.05
C ASP A 95 -11.14 24.27 0.13
N GLY A 96 -11.91 23.69 -0.79
CA GLY A 96 -12.75 24.39 -1.76
C GLY A 96 -12.02 24.84 -3.03
N SER A 97 -10.70 24.63 -3.12
CA SER A 97 -9.96 24.87 -4.36
C SER A 97 -10.14 23.71 -5.35
N SER A 98 -9.70 23.91 -6.60
CA SER A 98 -9.78 22.90 -7.66
C SER A 98 -8.44 22.72 -8.35
N VAL A 99 -8.13 21.49 -8.72
CA VAL A 99 -6.96 21.13 -9.53
C VAL A 99 -7.40 20.35 -10.77
N LYS A 100 -6.74 20.58 -11.91
CA LYS A 100 -6.96 19.77 -13.11
C LYS A 100 -6.24 18.43 -12.96
N VAL A 101 -6.97 17.33 -13.10
CA VAL A 101 -6.40 15.97 -13.11
C VAL A 101 -7.00 15.16 -14.27
N PRO A 102 -6.28 14.15 -14.79
CA PRO A 102 -6.78 13.31 -15.87
C PRO A 102 -7.85 12.34 -15.34
N PHE A 103 -9.12 12.54 -15.73
CA PHE A 103 -10.20 11.62 -15.43
C PHE A 103 -10.29 10.53 -16.50
N MET A 104 -10.35 9.27 -16.07
CA MET A 104 -10.68 8.15 -16.95
C MET A 104 -12.19 8.12 -17.22
N ILE A 105 -12.59 7.98 -18.49
CA ILE A 105 -14.01 8.03 -18.89
C ILE A 105 -14.42 6.74 -19.59
N SER A 106 -15.61 6.23 -19.26
CA SER A 106 -16.23 5.08 -19.90
C SER A 106 -17.73 5.29 -20.06
N ASN A 107 -18.26 4.95 -21.24
CA ASN A 107 -19.70 4.94 -21.51
C ASN A 107 -20.30 3.52 -21.42
N LYS A 108 -19.52 2.56 -20.91
CA LYS A 108 -19.99 1.17 -20.70
C LYS A 108 -20.88 1.13 -19.45
N ARG A 109 -21.78 0.14 -19.38
CA ARG A 109 -22.56 -0.12 -18.17
C ARG A 109 -21.60 -0.42 -17.01
N GLN A 110 -21.87 0.19 -15.85
CA GLN A 110 -21.13 -0.02 -14.62
C GLN A 110 -22.09 -0.47 -13.52
N LEU A 111 -21.58 -1.23 -12.55
CA LEU A 111 -22.32 -1.55 -11.35
C LEU A 111 -22.21 -0.38 -10.38
N VAL A 112 -23.34 0.26 -10.11
CA VAL A 112 -23.46 1.40 -9.19
C VAL A 112 -24.61 1.14 -8.24
N ASP A 113 -24.33 1.17 -6.94
CA ASP A 113 -25.35 1.20 -5.91
C ASP A 113 -25.62 2.65 -5.51
N ASP A 114 -26.90 2.97 -5.32
CA ASP A 114 -27.37 4.32 -5.01
C ASP A 114 -27.95 4.34 -3.60
N PHE A 115 -27.42 5.23 -2.76
CA PHE A 115 -27.82 5.40 -1.37
C PHE A 115 -28.15 6.86 -1.10
N ASN A 116 -28.89 7.13 -0.02
CA ASN A 116 -29.17 8.49 0.37
C ASN A 116 -27.86 9.22 0.76
N GLY A 117 -27.45 10.21 -0.04
CA GLY A 117 -26.27 11.04 0.18
C GLY A 117 -24.95 10.47 -0.33
N PHE A 118 -24.95 9.31 -1.01
CA PHE A 118 -23.75 8.79 -1.67
C PHE A 118 -24.05 7.70 -2.71
N LYS A 119 -23.13 7.50 -3.64
CA LYS A 119 -23.15 6.39 -4.61
C LYS A 119 -21.91 5.54 -4.48
N VAL A 120 -22.03 4.27 -4.83
CA VAL A 120 -20.93 3.30 -4.76
C VAL A 120 -20.70 2.69 -6.13
N LEU A 121 -19.53 2.93 -6.72
CA LEU A 121 -19.11 2.36 -8.00
C LEU A 121 -18.22 1.13 -7.76
N HIS A 122 -18.53 0.04 -8.43
CA HIS A 122 -17.76 -1.20 -8.40
C HIS A 122 -17.01 -1.39 -9.72
N LEU A 123 -15.67 -1.47 -9.66
CA LEU A 123 -14.82 -1.68 -10.84
C LEU A 123 -14.00 -2.97 -10.68
N PRO A 124 -14.43 -4.11 -11.27
CA PRO A 124 -13.75 -5.39 -11.06
C PRO A 124 -12.40 -5.45 -11.76
N TYR A 125 -11.45 -6.18 -11.14
CA TYR A 125 -10.24 -6.63 -11.81
C TYR A 125 -10.49 -7.94 -12.56
N LYS A 126 -9.75 -8.14 -13.66
CA LYS A 126 -9.89 -9.27 -14.58
C LYS A 126 -9.68 -10.65 -13.93
N THR A 127 -8.90 -10.72 -12.85
CA THR A 127 -8.41 -12.00 -12.32
C THR A 127 -8.64 -12.22 -10.83
N VAL A 128 -9.59 -11.51 -10.18
CA VAL A 128 -9.82 -11.74 -8.75
C VAL A 128 -11.25 -11.51 -8.29
N TYR A 129 -11.64 -12.20 -7.21
CA TYR A 129 -12.82 -11.92 -6.39
C TYR A 129 -12.80 -10.55 -5.70
N TYR A 130 -11.73 -9.75 -5.88
CA TYR A 130 -11.61 -8.41 -5.34
C TYR A 130 -12.12 -7.39 -6.36
N THR A 131 -13.20 -6.73 -5.99
CA THR A 131 -13.77 -5.60 -6.73
C THR A 131 -13.48 -4.33 -5.95
N PRO A 132 -12.57 -3.47 -6.42
CA PRO A 132 -12.46 -2.11 -5.91
C PRO A 132 -13.81 -1.43 -5.87
N THR A 133 -14.10 -0.86 -4.71
CA THR A 133 -15.32 -0.13 -4.44
C THR A 133 -14.95 1.33 -4.19
N PHE A 134 -15.52 2.22 -4.99
CA PHE A 134 -15.34 3.65 -4.87
C PHE A 134 -16.61 4.28 -4.33
N VAL A 135 -16.51 4.99 -3.22
CA VAL A 135 -17.65 5.70 -2.59
C VAL A 135 -17.57 7.17 -2.96
N PHE A 136 -18.62 7.67 -3.58
CA PHE A 136 -18.77 9.07 -3.95
C PHE A 136 -19.85 9.69 -3.08
N LEU A 137 -19.45 10.60 -2.20
CA LEU A 137 -20.40 11.36 -1.39
C LEU A 137 -21.12 12.38 -2.28
N GLU A 138 -22.43 12.42 -2.19
CA GLU A 138 -23.20 13.48 -2.82
C GLU A 138 -23.16 14.71 -1.91
N GLY A 139 -22.45 15.74 -2.36
CA GLY A 139 -22.55 17.05 -1.74
C GLY A 139 -23.97 17.60 -1.89
N LYS A 140 -24.42 18.37 -0.91
CA LYS A 140 -25.45 19.38 -1.16
C LYS A 140 -24.88 20.51 -2.00
#